data_AF-A0A7W9NHQ1-F1
#
_entry.id   AF-A0A7W9NHQ1-F1
#
_cell.length_a   1.000
_cell.length_b   1.000
_cell.length_c   1.000
_cell.angle_alpha   90.00
_cell.angle_beta   90.00
_cell.angle_gamma   90.00
#
_symmetry.space_group_name_H-M   'P 1'
#
loop_
_entity.id
_entity.type
_entity.pdbx_description
1 polymer ?
#
loop_
_entity_poly.entity_id
_entity_poly.type
_entity_poly.pdbx_seq_one_letter_code
_entity_poly.pdbx_strand_id
1 'polypeptide(L)'
;MPLPSLGRKKDGRHREPAREQQEAAPDHELENYLAALAPEGDVETTGSGRRFGNAQVYQLRLSLTANEQLRELAAIHQTSPLALAQEWITQRLAWESQNQQHGRY
;
A
#
# COMPACT_ATOMS: atom_id res chain seq x y z
N MET A 1 16.04 -39.84 23.51
CA MET A 1 17.43 -39.51 23.88
C MET A 1 17.39 -38.55 25.07
N PRO A 2 17.87 -38.93 26.27
CA PRO A 2 17.91 -38.07 27.46
C PRO A 2 19.19 -37.21 27.51
N LEU A 3 19.07 -35.99 28.07
CA LEU A 3 20.17 -35.03 28.28
C LEU A 3 20.95 -35.35 29.57
N PRO A 4 22.29 -35.24 29.59
CA PRO A 4 23.05 -35.30 30.83
C PRO A 4 23.12 -33.95 31.54
N SER A 5 22.78 -33.95 32.83
CA SER A 5 22.98 -32.86 33.78
C SER A 5 24.44 -32.79 34.25
N LEU A 6 25.03 -31.59 34.26
CA LEU A 6 26.29 -31.32 34.97
C LEU A 6 26.04 -30.29 36.07
N GLY A 7 26.05 -30.78 37.31
CA GLY A 7 26.01 -29.98 38.52
C GLY A 7 27.40 -29.48 38.93
N ARG A 8 27.47 -28.17 39.19
CA ARG A 8 28.01 -27.48 40.39
C ARG A 8 29.41 -27.85 40.93
N LYS A 9 30.33 -26.86 41.01
CA LYS A 9 31.11 -26.36 42.21
C LYS A 9 31.72 -24.99 41.84
N LYS A 10 31.39 -23.84 42.45
CA LYS A 10 31.66 -23.23 43.79
C LYS A 10 33.04 -22.55 43.95
N ASP A 11 32.93 -21.25 44.27
CA ASP A 11 33.83 -20.35 45.02
C ASP A 11 35.01 -19.65 44.33
N GLY A 12 35.09 -18.33 44.49
CA GLY A 12 36.18 -17.50 43.95
C GLY A 12 35.85 -16.00 43.95
N ARG A 13 35.89 -15.40 45.14
CA ARG A 13 35.84 -13.95 45.45
C ARG A 13 36.41 -13.03 44.36
N HIS A 14 35.59 -12.10 43.87
CA HIS A 14 36.02 -10.73 43.56
C HIS A 14 34.80 -9.80 43.72
N ARG A 15 34.68 -9.20 44.91
CA ARG A 15 33.94 -7.95 45.07
C ARG A 15 34.99 -6.86 45.15
N GLU A 16 34.98 -5.98 44.17
CA GLU A 16 35.69 -4.70 44.12
C GLU A 16 34.83 -3.70 43.33
N PRO A 17 35.04 -2.40 43.54
CA PRO A 17 34.02 -1.53 44.13
C PRO A 17 33.11 -0.86 43.07
N ALA A 18 32.03 -0.28 43.57
CA ALA A 18 31.09 0.53 42.80
C ALA A 18 31.84 1.53 41.90
N ARG A 19 31.72 1.32 40.59
CA ARG A 19 32.03 2.38 39.62
C ARG A 19 30.79 3.27 39.57
N GLU A 20 30.96 4.45 40.12
CA GLU A 20 30.04 5.57 40.02
C GLU A 20 29.63 5.76 38.56
N GLN A 21 28.32 5.90 38.36
CA GLN A 21 27.62 6.53 37.24
C GLN A 21 28.43 6.74 35.97
N GLN A 22 28.20 5.89 34.98
CA GLN A 22 27.90 6.40 33.65
C GLN A 22 26.48 5.93 33.37
N GLU A 23 25.53 6.86 33.49
CA GLU A 23 24.23 6.74 32.85
C GLU A 23 24.47 6.11 31.48
N ALA A 24 23.84 4.96 31.23
CA ALA A 24 23.76 4.41 29.89
C ALA A 24 23.05 5.49 29.07
N ALA A 25 23.85 6.36 28.43
CA ALA A 25 23.35 7.22 27.38
C ALA A 25 22.56 6.29 26.45
N PRO A 26 21.32 6.64 26.07
CA PRO A 26 20.54 5.79 25.20
C PRO A 26 21.41 5.48 23.98
N ASP A 27 21.48 4.21 23.58
CA ASP A 27 22.18 3.77 22.36
C ASP A 27 21.45 4.38 21.14
N HIS A 28 21.63 5.68 20.93
CA HIS A 28 20.98 6.46 19.89
C HIS A 28 21.41 6.02 18.50
N GLU A 29 22.56 5.34 18.39
CA GLU A 29 22.98 4.67 17.17
C GLU A 29 22.04 3.53 16.81
N LEU A 30 21.67 2.68 17.78
CA LEU A 30 20.71 1.59 17.58
C LEU A 30 19.33 2.15 17.22
N GLU A 31 18.88 3.19 17.91
CA GLU A 31 17.62 3.88 17.58
C GLU A 31 17.65 4.49 16.18
N ASN A 32 18.75 5.10 15.75
CA ASN A 32 18.92 5.63 14.40
C ASN A 32 18.98 4.53 13.33
N TYR A 33 19.69 3.42 13.59
CA TYR A 33 19.70 2.26 12.69
C TYR A 33 18.30 1.64 12.56
N LEU A 34 17.59 1.51 13.68
CA LEU A 34 16.20 1.03 13.69
C LEU A 34 15.24 2.01 13.03
N ALA A 35 15.45 3.32 13.13
CA ALA A 35 14.66 4.34 12.44
C ALA A 35 14.90 4.35 10.93
N ALA A 36 16.14 4.11 10.48
CA ALA A 36 16.48 4.02 9.05
C ALA A 36 15.94 2.73 8.38
N LEU A 37 15.74 1.67 9.17
CA LEU A 37 15.15 0.40 8.74
C LEU A 37 13.65 0.31 9.03
N ALA A 38 13.13 1.14 9.93
CA ALA A 38 11.70 1.27 10.14
C ALA A 38 11.12 1.80 8.83
N PRO A 39 10.20 1.07 8.19
CA PRO A 39 9.51 1.64 7.04
C PRO A 39 8.86 2.93 7.53
N GLU A 40 9.24 4.09 6.94
CA GLU A 40 8.42 5.29 7.02
C GLU A 40 6.98 4.81 6.85
N GLY A 41 6.10 5.17 7.78
CA GLY A 41 4.77 4.59 7.93
C GLY A 41 3.80 4.86 6.77
N ASP A 42 4.22 4.61 5.53
CA ASP A 42 3.34 4.24 4.44
C ASP A 42 3.20 2.73 4.48
N VAL A 43 2.31 2.30 5.38
CA VAL A 43 1.65 1.01 5.19
C VAL A 43 0.94 1.15 3.86
N GLU A 44 1.52 0.60 2.78
CA GLU A 44 0.82 0.22 1.55
C GLU A 44 -0.25 -0.83 1.91
N THR A 45 -1.25 -0.40 2.67
CA THR A 45 -2.44 -1.15 2.95
C THR A 45 -3.37 -0.86 1.78
N THR A 46 -3.48 -1.85 0.90
CA THR A 46 -4.64 -2.00 0.01
C THR A 46 -5.93 -2.28 0.79
N GLY A 47 -5.91 -2.17 2.13
CA GLY A 47 -7.07 -2.19 3.00
C GLY A 47 -7.87 -0.91 2.90
N SER A 48 -8.96 -1.00 2.12
CA SER A 48 -10.30 -0.48 2.45
C SER A 48 -10.34 0.59 3.56
N GLY A 49 -9.97 1.83 3.23
CA GLY A 49 -9.83 2.87 4.25
C GLY A 49 -9.73 4.27 3.69
N ARG A 50 -10.75 4.70 2.94
CA ARG A 50 -11.19 6.12 2.88
C ARG A 50 -10.20 7.18 2.36
N ARG A 51 -9.13 6.81 1.64
CA ARG A 51 -8.13 7.72 1.06
C ARG A 51 -8.24 7.96 -0.45
N PHE A 52 -9.11 7.23 -1.15
CA PHE A 52 -9.51 7.58 -2.52
C PHE A 52 -10.76 8.46 -2.41
N GLY A 53 -10.59 9.78 -2.55
CA GLY A 53 -11.68 10.75 -2.41
C GLY A 53 -12.88 10.33 -3.26
N ASN A 54 -14.05 10.15 -2.63
CA ASN A 54 -15.37 9.80 -3.21
C ASN A 54 -15.36 9.01 -4.54
N ALA A 55 -14.42 8.09 -4.74
CA ALA A 55 -14.30 7.37 -6.00
C ALA A 55 -15.38 6.27 -5.99
N GLN A 56 -16.48 6.50 -6.70
CA GLN A 56 -17.49 5.47 -6.91
C GLN A 56 -17.04 4.50 -8.00
N VAL A 57 -17.07 3.21 -7.68
CA VAL A 57 -16.89 2.13 -8.66
C VAL A 57 -18.26 1.77 -9.21
N TYR A 58 -18.47 2.04 -10.50
CA TYR A 58 -19.69 1.66 -11.21
C TYR A 58 -19.49 0.34 -11.96
N GLN A 59 -20.41 -0.60 -11.78
CA GLN A 59 -20.44 -1.83 -12.58
C GLN A 59 -21.16 -1.57 -13.91
N LEU A 60 -20.45 -1.75 -15.02
CA LEU A 60 -21.02 -1.63 -16.37
C LEU A 60 -21.61 -2.98 -16.80
N ARG A 61 -22.93 -2.99 -17.09
CA ARG A 61 -23.62 -4.15 -17.68
C ARG A 61 -24.07 -3.80 -19.09
N LEU A 62 -23.59 -4.54 -20.07
CA LEU A 62 -23.94 -4.39 -21.49
C LEU A 62 -24.76 -5.59 -21.95
N SER A 63 -25.54 -5.42 -23.01
CA SER A 63 -26.12 -6.56 -23.73
C SER A 63 -25.01 -7.42 -24.36
N LEU A 64 -25.31 -8.69 -24.63
CA LEU A 64 -24.35 -9.63 -25.23
C LEU A 64 -23.76 -9.07 -26.54
N THR A 65 -24.64 -8.63 -27.44
CA THR A 65 -24.24 -8.09 -28.75
C THR A 65 -23.35 -6.85 -28.64
N ALA A 66 -23.66 -5.94 -27.71
CA ALA A 66 -22.84 -4.75 -27.48
C ALA A 66 -21.47 -5.10 -26.87
N ASN A 67 -21.41 -6.12 -26.02
CA ASN A 67 -20.15 -6.59 -25.45
C ASN A 67 -19.23 -7.20 -26.50
N GLU A 68 -19.78 -8.02 -27.41
CA GLU A 68 -19.04 -8.60 -28.53
C GLU A 68 -18.46 -7.51 -29.43
N GLN A 69 -19.28 -6.53 -29.83
CA GLN A 69 -18.83 -5.38 -30.63
C GLN A 69 -17.73 -4.58 -29.93
N LEU A 70 -17.89 -4.30 -28.63
CA LEU A 70 -16.88 -3.60 -27.85
C LEU A 70 -15.56 -4.38 -27.82
N ARG A 71 -15.63 -5.70 -27.69
CA ARG A 71 -14.45 -6.57 -27.65
C ARG A 71 -13.73 -6.59 -29.00
N GLU A 72 -14.46 -6.65 -30.11
CA GLU A 72 -13.89 -6.58 -31.46
C GLU A 72 -13.20 -5.24 -31.70
N LEU A 73 -13.85 -4.13 -31.33
CA LEU A 73 -13.27 -2.80 -31.45
C LEU A 73 -12.03 -2.65 -30.56
N ALA A 74 -12.09 -3.12 -29.32
CA ALA A 74 -10.94 -3.11 -28.42
C ALA A 74 -9.75 -3.90 -29.01
N ALA A 75 -10.00 -5.03 -29.67
CA ALA A 75 -8.96 -5.79 -30.35
C ALA A 75 -8.31 -5.00 -31.51
N ILE A 76 -9.12 -4.30 -32.31
CA ILE A 76 -8.63 -3.43 -33.39
C ILE A 76 -7.78 -2.28 -32.83
N HIS A 77 -8.24 -1.67 -31.74
CA HIS A 77 -7.55 -0.57 -31.07
C HIS A 77 -6.38 -1.02 -30.19
N GLN A 78 -6.13 -2.34 -30.06
CA GLN A 78 -5.09 -2.92 -29.21
C GLN A 78 -5.24 -2.53 -27.73
N THR A 79 -6.48 -2.36 -27.25
CA THR A 79 -6.79 -1.97 -25.87
C THR A 79 -7.63 -3.02 -25.15
N SER A 80 -7.76 -2.89 -23.84
CA SER A 80 -8.72 -3.68 -23.06
C SER A 80 -10.15 -3.19 -23.32
N PRO A 81 -11.15 -4.08 -23.45
CA PRO A 81 -12.56 -3.68 -23.60
C PRO A 81 -13.03 -2.74 -22.49
N LEU A 82 -12.56 -2.95 -21.26
CA LEU A 82 -12.90 -2.08 -20.13
C LEU A 82 -12.30 -0.68 -20.30
N ALA A 83 -11.04 -0.60 -20.73
CA ALA A 83 -10.35 0.67 -20.94
C ALA A 83 -11.00 1.49 -22.06
N LEU A 84 -11.36 0.83 -23.17
CA LEU A 84 -12.06 1.47 -24.29
C LEU A 84 -13.42 2.01 -23.85
N ALA A 85 -14.19 1.24 -23.09
CA ALA A 85 -15.47 1.70 -22.55
C ALA A 85 -15.32 2.92 -21.64
N GLN A 86 -14.33 2.90 -20.74
CA GLN A 86 -14.05 4.03 -19.85
C GLN A 86 -13.68 5.29 -20.64
N GLU A 87 -12.85 5.14 -21.68
CA GLU A 87 -12.44 6.26 -22.54
C GLU A 87 -13.66 6.88 -23.22
N TRP A 88 -14.51 6.07 -23.86
CA TRP A 88 -15.69 6.57 -24.55
C TRP A 88 -16.70 7.25 -23.63
N ILE A 89 -16.93 6.69 -22.43
CA ILE A 89 -17.78 7.33 -21.42
C ILE A 89 -17.20 8.70 -21.06
N THR A 90 -15.89 8.78 -20.84
CA THR A 90 -15.19 10.03 -20.50
C THR A 90 -15.31 11.06 -21.62
N GLN A 91 -15.08 10.65 -22.87
CA GLN A 91 -15.23 11.49 -24.06
C GLN A 91 -16.67 11.99 -24.24
N ARG A 92 -17.66 11.12 -24.04
CA ARG A 92 -19.08 11.48 -24.17
C ARG A 92 -19.49 12.49 -23.10
N LEU A 93 -19.04 12.32 -21.86
CA LEU A 93 -19.28 13.28 -20.77
C LEU A 93 -18.64 14.64 -21.06
N ALA A 94 -17.41 14.66 -21.56
CA ALA A 94 -16.73 15.89 -21.95
C ALA A 94 -17.50 16.63 -23.05
N TRP A 95 -17.90 15.93 -24.11
CA TRP A 95 -18.71 16.48 -25.19
C TRP A 95 -20.04 17.06 -24.68
N GLU A 96 -20.74 16.34 -23.81
CA GLU A 96 -22.02 16.80 -23.24
C GLU A 96 -21.81 18.05 -22.39
N SER A 97 -20.77 18.08 -21.54
CA SER A 97 -20.44 19.24 -20.71
C SER A 97 -20.16 20.49 -21.56
N GLN A 98 -19.44 20.31 -22.67
CA GLN A 98 -19.13 21.38 -23.60
C GLN A 98 -20.41 21.87 -24.31
N ASN A 99 -21.24 20.97 -24.80
CA ASN A 99 -22.50 21.33 -25.49
C ASN A 99 -23.46 22.12 -24.58
N GLN A 100 -23.55 21.74 -23.30
CA GLN A 100 -24.37 22.44 -22.31
C GLN A 100 -23.86 23.87 -22.01
N GLN A 101 -22.54 24.10 -22.07
CA GLN A 101 -21.98 25.44 -21.93
C GLN A 101 -22.29 26.32 -23.15
N HIS A 102 -22.24 25.76 -24.36
CA HIS A 102 -22.54 26.49 -25.58
C HIS A 102 -24.04 26.86 -25.71
N GLY A 103 -24.94 26.02 -25.19
CA GLY A 103 -26.37 26.30 -25.18
C GLY A 103 -26.84 27.31 -24.11
N ARG A 104 -25.93 27.79 -23.24
CA ARG A 104 -26.24 28.77 -22.18
C ARG A 104 -25.83 30.21 -22.51
N TYR A 105 -25.39 30.47 -23.74
CA TYR A 105 -25.07 31.81 -24.26
C TYR A 105 -26.00 32.21 -25.41
#